data_AF-A0A3S4NTL1-F1
#
_entry.id   AF-A0A3S4NTL1-F1
#
_cell.length_a   1.000
_cell.length_b   1.000
_cell.length_c   1.000
_cell.angle_alpha   90.00
_cell.angle_beta   90.00
_cell.angle_gamma   90.00
#
_symmetry.space_group_name_H-M   'P 1'
#
loop_
_entity.id
_entity.type
_entity.pdbx_description
1 polymer ?
#
loop_
_entity_poly.entity_id
_entity_poly.type
_entity_poly.pdbx_seq_one_letter_code
_entity_poly.pdbx_strand_id
1 'polypeptide(L)'
;MKTKFTFKALLIPLLLIPILYLIILIIPGIFITKNFSTPLFPRIFIPAILIFSSLVLFGEVRTKCISVTINKDNVVVRRFFGLLVKTYKISEIEGWKFSYLTGKGGTYEYLYLYKAGNKIVKISEFYHKNYFQIKNYIQGNFKHLGYEKLSYTDEFKEIFK
;
A
#
# COMPACT_ATOMS: atom_id res chain seq x y z
N MET A 1 5.31 -11.94 -16.79
CA MET A 1 4.47 -10.71 -16.76
C MET A 1 4.85 -9.85 -15.55
N LYS A 2 5.02 -8.51 -15.69
CA LYS A 2 5.45 -7.64 -14.58
C LYS A 2 4.59 -6.37 -14.48
N THR A 3 4.19 -6.00 -13.26
CA THR A 3 3.45 -4.74 -13.02
C THR A 3 4.38 -3.54 -13.14
N LYS A 4 3.84 -2.42 -13.62
CA LYS A 4 4.53 -1.14 -13.74
C LYS A 4 3.70 -0.06 -13.03
N PHE A 5 4.35 0.81 -12.28
CA PHE A 5 3.65 1.85 -11.52
C PHE A 5 3.13 2.98 -12.40
N THR A 6 2.03 3.62 -11.97
CA THR A 6 1.59 4.92 -12.46
C THR A 6 2.45 6.03 -11.86
N PHE A 7 2.43 7.22 -12.47
CA PHE A 7 3.04 8.41 -11.86
C PHE A 7 2.35 8.77 -10.53
N LYS A 8 1.03 8.56 -10.42
CA LYS A 8 0.25 8.80 -9.20
C LYS A 8 0.77 7.98 -8.00
N ALA A 9 1.25 6.76 -8.23
CA ALA A 9 1.85 5.92 -7.20
C ALA A 9 3.10 6.55 -6.54
N LEU A 10 3.79 7.48 -7.24
CA LEU A 10 4.97 8.17 -6.72
C LEU A 10 4.61 9.38 -5.85
N LEU A 11 3.38 9.87 -5.90
CA LEU A 11 2.95 11.02 -5.09
C LEU A 11 2.98 10.71 -3.59
N ILE A 12 2.68 9.47 -3.21
CA ILE A 12 2.64 9.05 -1.80
C ILE A 12 4.03 9.01 -1.16
N PRO A 13 5.04 8.33 -1.74
CA PRO A 13 6.40 8.42 -1.21
C PRO A 13 6.96 9.84 -1.30
N LEU A 14 6.57 10.63 -2.31
CA LEU A 14 6.94 12.05 -2.40
C LEU A 14 6.38 12.87 -1.24
N LEU A 15 5.15 12.60 -0.78
CA LEU A 15 4.53 13.23 0.39
C LEU A 15 5.11 12.72 1.72
N LEU A 16 5.60 11.48 1.77
CA LEU A 16 6.21 10.91 2.97
C LEU A 16 7.52 11.62 3.34
N ILE A 17 8.35 11.97 2.35
CA ILE A 17 9.66 12.63 2.56
C ILE A 17 9.55 13.94 3.36
N PRO A 18 8.73 14.94 2.97
CA PRO A 18 8.63 16.19 3.73
C PRO A 18 8.05 15.98 5.14
N ILE A 19 7.15 15.00 5.33
CA ILE A 19 6.64 14.68 6.67
C ILE A 19 7.74 14.12 7.57
N LEU A 20 8.58 13.23 7.05
CA LEU A 20 9.75 12.73 7.78
C LEU A 20 10.75 13.84 8.09
N TYR A 21 10.96 14.77 7.15
CA TYR A 21 11.80 15.94 7.38
C TYR A 21 11.23 16.84 8.49
N LEU A 22 9.92 17.12 8.48
CA LEU A 22 9.26 17.89 9.54
C LEU A 22 9.37 17.20 10.90
N ILE A 23 9.27 15.88 10.96
CA ILE A 23 9.49 15.11 12.19
C ILE A 23 10.90 15.36 12.75
N ILE A 24 11.93 15.25 11.90
CA ILE A 24 13.33 15.47 12.31
C ILE A 24 13.57 16.92 12.74
N LEU A 25 12.90 17.89 12.12
CA LEU A 25 13.04 19.30 12.45
C LEU A 25 12.30 19.70 13.74
N ILE A 26 11.04 19.28 13.87
CA ILE A 26 10.10 19.80 14.88
C ILE A 26 10.22 19.04 16.20
N ILE A 27 10.31 17.70 16.16
CA ILE A 27 10.26 16.89 17.39
C ILE A 27 11.44 17.21 18.31
N PRO A 28 12.71 17.24 17.83
CA PRO A 28 13.82 17.64 18.69
C PRO A 28 13.65 19.06 19.25
N GLY A 29 13.14 20.00 18.46
CA GLY A 29 12.84 21.35 18.92
C GLY A 29 11.86 21.38 20.10
N ILE A 30 10.81 20.57 20.07
CA ILE A 30 9.79 20.50 21.13
C ILE A 30 10.33 19.85 22.42
N PHE A 31 11.14 18.80 22.30
CA PHE A 31 11.56 17.99 23.46
C PHE A 31 12.95 18.36 24.02
N ILE A 32 13.86 18.86 23.18
CA ILE A 32 15.24 19.22 23.59
C ILE A 32 15.30 20.66 24.08
N THR A 33 14.56 21.59 23.44
CA THR A 33 14.54 22.96 23.93
C THR A 33 13.72 22.99 25.22
N LYS A 34 14.35 23.43 26.33
CA LYS A 34 13.69 23.64 27.63
C LYS A 34 12.77 24.87 27.61
N ASN A 35 12.04 25.08 26.51
CA ASN A 35 11.16 26.22 26.36
C ASN A 35 9.81 25.92 27.02
N PHE A 36 9.73 26.12 28.33
CA PHE A 36 8.54 25.84 29.16
C PHE A 36 7.31 26.69 28.80
N SER A 37 7.46 27.74 27.98
CA SER A 37 6.37 28.66 27.60
C SER A 37 5.31 28.06 26.66
N THR A 38 5.66 27.03 25.88
CA THR A 38 4.69 26.39 24.97
C THR A 38 3.63 25.60 25.76
N PRO A 39 2.33 25.76 25.48
CA PRO A 39 1.29 24.97 26.13
C PRO A 39 1.50 23.46 25.94
N LEU A 40 0.99 22.65 26.86
CA LEU A 40 1.12 21.19 26.81
C LEU A 40 0.50 20.60 25.53
N PHE A 41 -0.62 21.17 25.09
CA PHE A 41 -1.38 20.65 23.94
C PHE A 41 -0.55 20.61 22.65
N PRO A 42 0.05 21.70 22.14
CA PRO A 42 0.90 21.64 20.94
C PRO A 42 2.11 20.71 21.08
N ARG A 43 2.70 20.59 22.29
CA ARG A 43 3.85 19.71 22.52
C ARG A 43 3.53 18.22 22.34
N ILE A 44 2.30 17.81 22.60
CA ILE A 44 1.86 16.42 22.44
C ILE A 44 1.19 16.24 21.08
N PHE A 45 0.30 17.15 20.72
CA PHE A 45 -0.55 17.03 19.55
C PHE A 45 0.25 17.05 18.24
N ILE A 46 1.22 17.97 18.10
CA ILE A 46 1.99 18.11 16.86
C ILE A 46 2.87 16.87 16.59
N PRO A 47 3.68 16.37 17.54
CA PRO A 47 4.40 15.11 17.33
C PRO A 47 3.46 13.93 17.06
N ALA A 48 2.36 13.81 17.81
CA ALA A 48 1.41 12.72 17.64
C ALA A 48 0.79 12.69 16.24
N ILE A 49 0.33 13.83 15.72
CA ILE A 49 -0.26 13.88 14.38
C ILE A 49 0.78 13.63 13.29
N LEU A 50 2.00 14.17 13.41
CA LEU A 50 3.07 13.94 12.45
C LEU A 50 3.49 12.46 12.40
N ILE A 51 3.66 11.82 13.56
CA ILE A 51 3.96 10.40 13.66
C ILE A 51 2.81 9.59 13.06
N PHE A 52 1.57 9.86 13.46
CA PHE A 52 0.40 9.15 12.95
C PHE A 52 0.27 9.28 11.42
N SER A 53 0.41 10.49 10.86
CA SER A 53 0.40 10.72 9.42
C SER A 53 1.53 9.97 8.71
N SER A 54 2.74 9.95 9.28
CA SER A 54 3.86 9.19 8.72
C SER A 54 3.59 7.68 8.68
N LEU A 55 2.96 7.12 9.72
CA LEU A 55 2.61 5.70 9.81
C LEU A 55 1.55 5.32 8.78
N VAL A 56 0.51 6.14 8.61
CA VAL A 56 -0.55 5.91 7.61
C VAL A 56 0.04 5.95 6.19
N LEU A 57 0.85 6.95 5.87
CA LEU A 57 1.47 7.07 4.55
C LEU A 57 2.47 5.93 4.29
N PHE A 58 3.27 5.57 5.29
CA PHE A 58 4.19 4.45 5.19
C PHE A 58 3.46 3.13 4.93
N GLY A 59 2.36 2.87 5.64
CA GLY A 59 1.57 1.66 5.42
C GLY A 59 0.85 1.65 4.07
N GLU A 60 0.42 2.81 3.55
CA GLU A 60 -0.12 2.94 2.17
C GLU A 60 0.96 2.54 1.14
N VAL A 61 2.20 3.05 1.28
CA VAL A 61 3.32 2.65 0.42
C VAL A 61 3.62 1.16 0.55
N ARG A 62 3.64 0.62 1.78
CA ARG A 62 3.92 -0.80 2.06
C ARG A 62 2.92 -1.74 1.41
N THR A 63 1.65 -1.36 1.40
CA THR A 63 0.54 -2.25 1.02
C THR A 63 0.13 -2.10 -0.44
N LYS A 64 0.22 -0.89 -1.02
CA LYS A 64 -0.29 -0.60 -2.37
C LYS A 64 0.78 -0.27 -3.41
N CYS A 65 1.94 0.26 -3.01
CA CYS A 65 3.08 0.44 -3.90
C CYS A 65 3.90 -0.86 -4.02
N ILE A 66 3.28 -1.91 -4.56
CA ILE A 66 3.91 -3.23 -4.74
C ILE A 66 4.18 -3.53 -6.21
N SER A 67 5.35 -4.08 -6.54
CA SER A 67 5.63 -4.59 -7.89
C SER A 67 5.47 -6.10 -7.89
N VAL A 68 4.67 -6.62 -8.82
CA VAL A 68 4.39 -8.05 -8.94
C VAL A 68 4.96 -8.55 -10.25
N THR A 69 5.72 -9.64 -10.20
CA THR A 69 6.25 -10.34 -11.36
C THR A 69 5.74 -11.78 -11.34
N ILE A 70 4.97 -12.16 -12.35
CA ILE A 70 4.44 -13.50 -12.53
C ILE A 70 5.27 -14.19 -13.62
N ASN A 71 5.96 -15.26 -13.24
CA ASN A 71 6.74 -16.14 -14.12
C ASN A 71 5.94 -17.43 -14.39
N LYS A 72 6.54 -18.43 -15.02
CA LYS A 72 5.88 -19.73 -15.28
C LYS A 72 5.53 -20.50 -14.01
N ASP A 73 6.40 -20.43 -12.99
CA ASP A 73 6.25 -21.25 -11.78
C ASP A 73 5.94 -20.44 -10.52
N ASN A 74 6.23 -19.13 -10.55
CA ASN A 74 6.28 -18.29 -9.36
C ASN A 74 5.63 -16.91 -9.55
N VAL A 75 5.02 -16.40 -8.48
CA VAL A 75 4.61 -15.01 -8.31
C VAL A 75 5.55 -14.34 -7.31
N VAL A 76 6.32 -13.37 -7.78
CA VAL A 76 7.27 -12.58 -6.98
C VAL A 76 6.66 -11.23 -6.68
N VAL A 77 6.53 -10.90 -5.40
CA VAL A 77 5.97 -9.66 -4.88
C VAL A 77 7.08 -8.85 -4.23
N ARG A 78 7.32 -7.66 -4.76
CA ARG A 78 8.31 -6.71 -4.27
C ARG A 78 7.59 -5.52 -3.65
N ARG A 79 7.82 -5.26 -2.36
CA ARG A 79 7.28 -4.10 -1.63
C ARG A 79 8.40 -3.09 -1.38
N PHE A 80 8.03 -1.84 -1.11
CA PHE A 80 8.98 -0.74 -0.87
C PHE A 80 10.05 -0.66 -1.97
N PHE A 81 9.62 -0.63 -3.24
CA PHE A 81 10.53 -0.56 -4.39
C PHE A 81 11.58 -1.69 -4.47
N GLY A 82 11.38 -2.80 -3.76
CA GLY A 82 12.27 -3.96 -3.80
C GLY A 82 12.95 -4.32 -2.48
N LEU A 83 12.81 -3.52 -1.42
CA LEU A 83 13.41 -3.81 -0.12
C LEU A 83 12.86 -5.10 0.51
N LEU A 84 11.58 -5.39 0.29
CA LEU A 84 10.95 -6.63 0.77
C LEU A 84 10.49 -7.47 -0.42
N VAL A 85 10.99 -8.69 -0.52
CA VAL A 85 10.65 -9.64 -1.58
C VAL A 85 9.99 -10.87 -0.96
N LYS A 86 8.81 -11.23 -1.47
CA LYS A 86 8.15 -12.51 -1.17
C LYS A 86 7.87 -13.25 -2.46
N THR A 87 8.08 -14.56 -2.46
CA THR A 87 7.85 -15.42 -3.62
C THR A 87 6.83 -16.49 -3.25
N TYR A 88 5.87 -16.73 -4.13
CA TYR A 88 4.84 -17.74 -3.99
C TYR A 88 4.86 -18.65 -5.22
N LYS A 89 4.71 -19.96 -5.02
CA LYS A 89 4.55 -20.87 -6.16
C LYS A 89 3.15 -20.70 -6.76
N ILE A 90 3.02 -20.77 -8.08
CA ILE A 90 1.71 -20.67 -8.75
C ILE A 90 0.76 -21.78 -8.28
N SER A 91 1.28 -22.98 -8.03
CA SER A 91 0.52 -24.11 -7.50
C SER A 91 -0.11 -23.85 -6.12
N GLU A 92 0.37 -22.86 -5.37
CA GLU A 92 -0.15 -22.50 -4.05
C GLU A 92 -1.23 -21.40 -4.13
N ILE A 93 -1.50 -20.86 -5.32
CA ILE A 93 -2.47 -19.78 -5.50
C ILE A 93 -3.84 -20.38 -5.75
N GLU A 94 -4.77 -20.09 -4.85
CA GLU A 94 -6.15 -20.59 -4.91
C GLU A 94 -6.95 -19.96 -6.05
N GLY A 95 -6.62 -18.72 -6.38
CA GLY A 95 -7.30 -17.94 -7.41
C GLY A 95 -7.26 -16.44 -7.14
N TRP A 96 -8.15 -15.72 -7.81
CA TRP A 96 -8.21 -14.27 -7.76
C TRP A 96 -9.61 -13.72 -7.50
N LYS A 97 -9.67 -12.59 -6.80
CA LYS A 97 -10.88 -11.79 -6.56
C LYS A 97 -10.68 -10.36 -7.05
N PHE A 98 -11.76 -9.59 -7.14
CA PHE A 98 -11.69 -8.16 -7.40
C PHE A 98 -12.68 -7.39 -6.53
N SER A 99 -12.40 -6.11 -6.32
CA SER A 99 -13.30 -5.16 -5.65
C SER A 99 -13.24 -3.80 -6.34
N TYR A 100 -14.27 -2.99 -6.18
CA TYR A 100 -14.26 -1.58 -6.63
C TYR A 100 -14.05 -0.63 -5.47
N LEU A 101 -13.13 0.31 -5.65
CA LEU A 101 -12.93 1.46 -4.77
C LEU A 101 -13.46 2.70 -5.47
N THR A 102 -14.62 3.17 -5.01
CA THR A 102 -15.24 4.41 -5.49
C THR A 102 -14.87 5.56 -4.56
N GLY A 103 -14.26 6.61 -5.12
CA GLY A 103 -13.97 7.85 -4.42
C GLY A 103 -14.20 9.07 -5.30
N LYS A 104 -13.90 10.27 -4.78
CA LYS A 104 -14.06 11.53 -5.53
C LYS A 104 -13.25 11.56 -6.84
N GLY A 105 -12.13 10.84 -6.89
CA GLY A 105 -11.25 10.77 -8.06
C GLY A 105 -11.61 9.69 -9.08
N GLY A 106 -12.78 9.06 -8.96
CA GLY A 106 -13.26 7.99 -9.82
C GLY A 106 -13.39 6.63 -9.10
N THR A 107 -13.85 5.65 -9.87
CA THR A 107 -13.93 4.25 -9.44
C THR A 107 -12.73 3.50 -10.00
N TYR A 108 -11.98 2.84 -9.12
CA TYR A 108 -10.81 2.04 -9.48
C TYR A 108 -11.00 0.60 -9.04
N GLU A 109 -10.53 -0.35 -9.85
CA GLU A 109 -10.56 -1.77 -9.49
C GLU A 109 -9.30 -2.17 -8.70
N TYR A 110 -9.51 -2.98 -7.66
CA TYR A 110 -8.47 -3.75 -6.99
C TYR A 110 -8.61 -5.21 -7.37
N LEU A 111 -7.49 -5.85 -7.68
CA LEU A 111 -7.36 -7.28 -7.95
C LEU A 111 -6.52 -7.93 -6.85
N TYR A 112 -6.98 -9.08 -6.38
CA TYR A 112 -6.35 -9.83 -5.30
C TYR A 112 -5.95 -11.23 -5.75
N LEU A 113 -4.80 -11.71 -5.28
CA LEU A 113 -4.45 -13.13 -5.33
C LEU A 113 -4.53 -13.73 -3.93
N TYR A 114 -5.05 -14.94 -3.86
CA TYR A 114 -5.31 -15.67 -2.62
C TYR A 114 -4.44 -16.91 -2.48
N LYS A 115 -3.98 -17.17 -1.25
CA LYS A 115 -3.32 -18.41 -0.83
C LYS A 115 -3.77 -18.73 0.59
N ALA A 116 -4.20 -19.96 0.84
CA ALA A 116 -4.70 -20.42 2.13
C ALA A 116 -5.75 -19.46 2.74
N GLY A 117 -6.71 -19.01 1.94
CA GLY A 117 -7.75 -18.04 2.33
C GLY A 117 -7.26 -16.61 2.60
N ASN A 118 -5.96 -16.32 2.47
CA ASN A 118 -5.37 -15.02 2.76
C ASN A 118 -5.00 -14.25 1.48
N LYS A 119 -5.22 -12.92 1.50
CA LYS A 119 -4.72 -12.01 0.46
C LYS A 119 -3.20 -11.95 0.51
N ILE A 120 -2.56 -12.42 -0.56
CA ILE A 120 -1.09 -12.37 -0.69
C ILE A 120 -0.61 -11.24 -1.61
N VAL A 121 -1.48 -10.80 -2.54
CA VAL A 121 -1.22 -9.73 -3.50
C VAL A 121 -2.44 -8.83 -3.61
N LYS A 122 -2.23 -7.51 -3.64
CA LYS A 122 -3.23 -6.48 -3.94
C LYS A 122 -2.71 -5.59 -5.07
N ILE A 123 -3.27 -5.71 -6.26
CA ILE A 123 -2.92 -4.92 -7.44
C ILE A 123 -4.04 -3.92 -7.67
N SER A 124 -3.73 -2.64 -7.68
CA SER A 124 -4.72 -1.59 -7.91
C SER A 124 -4.55 -0.96 -9.29
N GLU A 125 -5.67 -0.71 -9.96
CA GLU A 125 -5.73 0.09 -11.19
C GLU A 125 -5.15 1.50 -11.01
N PHE A 126 -5.38 2.14 -9.86
CA PHE A 126 -4.85 3.47 -9.55
C PHE A 126 -3.31 3.48 -9.52
N TYR A 127 -2.72 2.44 -8.97
CA TYR A 127 -1.27 2.35 -8.73
C TYR A 127 -0.49 1.74 -9.90
N HIS A 128 -1.15 1.02 -10.82
CA HIS A 128 -0.46 0.24 -11.86
C HIS A 128 -0.87 0.64 -13.28
N LYS A 129 0.08 1.14 -14.07
CA LYS A 129 -0.19 1.64 -15.44
C LYS A 129 -0.58 0.54 -16.43
N ASN A 130 -0.14 -0.69 -16.20
CA ASN A 130 -0.47 -1.84 -17.05
C ASN A 130 -1.49 -2.78 -16.39
N TYR A 131 -2.36 -2.24 -15.53
CA TYR A 131 -3.35 -3.01 -14.78
C TYR A 131 -4.14 -3.99 -15.64
N PHE A 132 -4.73 -3.53 -16.75
CA PHE A 132 -5.54 -4.38 -17.63
C PHE A 132 -4.74 -5.54 -18.25
N GLN A 133 -3.46 -5.33 -18.59
CA GLN A 133 -2.60 -6.41 -19.08
C GLN A 133 -2.38 -7.48 -18.01
N ILE A 134 -2.19 -7.05 -16.75
CA ILE A 134 -2.03 -7.94 -15.60
C ILE A 134 -3.33 -8.69 -15.30
N LYS A 135 -4.46 -7.99 -15.31
CA LYS A 135 -5.78 -8.58 -15.11
C LYS A 135 -6.06 -9.65 -16.16
N ASN A 136 -5.89 -9.34 -17.45
CA ASN A 136 -6.12 -10.30 -18.53
C ASN A 136 -5.22 -11.53 -18.38
N TYR A 137 -3.94 -11.33 -18.02
CA TYR A 137 -3.04 -12.43 -17.75
C TYR A 137 -3.52 -13.28 -16.56
N ILE A 138 -3.96 -12.67 -15.47
CA ILE A 138 -4.44 -13.39 -14.29
C ILE A 138 -5.74 -14.15 -14.59
N GLN A 139 -6.67 -13.53 -15.32
CA GLN A 139 -7.92 -14.15 -15.75
C GLN A 139 -7.71 -15.41 -16.58
N GLY A 140 -6.69 -15.42 -17.45
CA GLY A 140 -6.37 -16.59 -18.27
C GLY A 140 -5.60 -17.71 -17.54
N ASN A 141 -5.00 -17.43 -16.37
CA ASN A 141 -4.07 -18.37 -15.70
C ASN A 141 -4.52 -18.78 -14.29
N PHE A 142 -5.49 -18.11 -13.68
CA PHE A 142 -5.93 -18.38 -12.31
C PHE A 142 -7.45 -18.49 -12.22
N LYS A 143 -7.92 -19.35 -11.30
CA LYS A 143 -9.34 -19.54 -11.00
C LYS A 143 -9.97 -18.24 -10.50
N HIS A 144 -11.12 -17.86 -11.05
CA HIS A 144 -11.90 -16.75 -10.54
C HIS A 144 -12.66 -17.16 -9.27
N LEU A 145 -12.46 -16.41 -8.18
CA LEU A 145 -13.07 -16.66 -6.87
C LEU A 145 -14.22 -15.69 -6.54
N GLY A 146 -14.59 -14.81 -7.48
CA GLY A 146 -15.71 -13.89 -7.34
C GLY A 146 -15.33 -12.46 -6.92
N TYR A 147 -16.37 -11.69 -6.58
CA TYR A 147 -16.28 -10.32 -6.10
C TYR A 147 -16.01 -10.28 -4.59
N GLU A 148 -15.24 -9.29 -4.16
CA GLU A 148 -15.02 -8.97 -2.76
C GLU A 148 -15.53 -7.57 -2.45
N LYS A 149 -16.39 -7.44 -1.44
CA LYS A 149 -16.86 -6.12 -1.00
C LYS A 149 -15.72 -5.38 -0.30
N LEU A 150 -15.44 -4.17 -0.77
CA LEU A 150 -14.45 -3.30 -0.13
C LEU A 150 -14.90 -2.93 1.28
N SER A 151 -13.96 -3.00 2.23
CA SER A 151 -14.14 -2.65 3.63
C SER A 151 -13.03 -1.68 4.06
N TYR A 152 -13.40 -0.43 4.36
CA TYR A 152 -12.43 0.61 4.77
C TYR A 152 -11.74 0.28 6.10
N THR A 153 -12.43 -0.43 6.99
CA THR A 153 -11.85 -0.89 8.25
C THR A 153 -10.78 -1.95 8.01
N ASP A 154 -10.99 -2.83 7.04
CA ASP A 154 -9.98 -3.82 6.66
C ASP A 154 -8.80 -3.17 5.92
N GLU A 155 -9.06 -2.20 5.03
CA GLU A 155 -8.00 -1.40 4.41
C GLU A 155 -7.14 -0.69 5.48
N PHE A 156 -7.77 -0.11 6.50
CA PHE A 156 -7.05 0.53 7.60
C PHE A 156 -6.26 -0.47 8.44
N LYS A 157 -6.83 -1.63 8.79
CA LYS A 157 -6.13 -2.69 9.54
C LYS A 157 -4.91 -3.22 8.77
N GLU A 158 -5.01 -3.34 7.44
CA GLU A 158 -3.91 -3.82 6.61
C GLU A 158 -2.68 -2.89 6.64
N ILE A 159 -2.85 -1.59 6.86
CA ILE A 159 -1.73 -0.62 7.02
C ILE A 159 -0.85 -1.02 8.22
N PHE A 160 -1.46 -1.54 9.29
CA PHE A 160 -0.80 -1.85 10.57
C PHE A 160 -0.50 -3.34 10.80
N LYS A 161 -0.89 -4.23 9.88
CA LYS A 161 -0.60 -5.68 9.92
C LYS A 161 0.77 -6.00 9.34
#